data_AF-A0A8I0FWX7-F1
#
_entry.id   AF-A0A8I0FWX7-F1
#
_cell.length_a   1.000
_cell.length_b   1.000
_cell.length_c   1.000
_cell.angle_alpha   90.00
_cell.angle_beta   90.00
_cell.angle_gamma   90.00
#
_symmetry.space_group_name_H-M   'P 1'
#
loop_
_entity.id
_entity.type
_entity.pdbx_description
1 polymer ?
#
loop_
_entity_poly.entity_id
_entity_poly.type
_entity_poly.pdbx_seq_one_letter_code
_entity_poly.pdbx_strand_id
1 'polypeptide(L)' 'MPNLGATEILIILGIVILLFGGRKLPELARGSGRALRIFKSELRESEQEEKQAGDAPRSIERTTDPAATDRRDDPTR' A
#
# COMPACT_ATOMS: atom_id res chain seq x y z
N MET A 1 20.10 -32.74 -22.50
CA MET A 1 19.70 -32.13 -21.21
C MET A 1 18.18 -32.11 -21.19
N PRO A 2 17.50 -32.57 -20.12
CA PRO A 2 16.04 -32.47 -20.04
C PRO A 2 15.67 -30.99 -20.10
N ASN A 3 15.02 -30.60 -21.21
CA ASN A 3 14.58 -29.23 -21.40
C ASN A 3 13.27 -29.09 -20.64
N LEU A 4 13.27 -28.28 -19.58
CA LEU A 4 12.05 -27.85 -18.89
C LEU A 4 11.28 -26.93 -19.83
N GLY A 5 10.66 -27.52 -20.84
CA GLY A 5 9.85 -26.83 -21.84
C GLY A 5 8.47 -26.50 -21.29
N ALA A 6 7.72 -25.73 -22.08
CA ALA A 6 6.33 -25.39 -21.77
C ALA A 6 5.47 -26.64 -21.52
N THR A 7 5.76 -27.75 -22.22
CA THR A 7 5.06 -29.03 -22.08
C THR A 7 5.27 -29.66 -20.70
N GLU A 8 6.51 -29.81 -20.22
CA GLU A 8 6.79 -30.31 -18.87
C GLU A 8 6.11 -29.46 -17.79
N ILE A 9 6.16 -28.13 -17.92
CA ILE A 9 5.52 -27.22 -16.96
C ILE A 9 4.00 -27.44 -16.92
N LEU A 10 3.36 -27.63 -18.09
CA LEU A 10 1.93 -27.93 -18.15
C LEU A 10 1.57 -29.27 -17.50
N ILE A 11 2.38 -30.31 -17.70
CA ILE A 11 2.17 -31.62 -17.08
C ILE A 11 2.28 -31.51 -15.56
N ILE A 12 3.33 -30.86 -15.05
CA ILE A 12 3.52 -30.65 -13.61
C ILE A 12 2.36 -29.85 -13.03
N LEU A 13 1.94 -28.76 -13.69
CA LEU A 13 0.80 -27.97 -13.28
C LEU A 13 -0.49 -28.80 -13.25
N GLY A 14 -0.69 -29.67 -14.22
CA GLY A 14 -1.80 -30.63 -14.25
C GLY A 14 -1.81 -31.57 -13.06
N ILE A 15 -0.65 -32.13 -12.69
CA ILE A 15 -0.51 -33.01 -11.51
C ILE A 15 -0.82 -32.23 -10.22
N VAL A 16 -0.29 -31.02 -10.08
CA VAL A 16 -0.58 -30.16 -8.92
C VAL A 16 -2.08 -29.86 -8.82
N ILE A 17 -2.74 -29.55 -9.93
CA ILE A 17 -4.20 -29.35 -9.97
C ILE A 17 -4.96 -30.63 -9.61
N LEU A 18 -4.48 -31.81 -9.99
CA LEU A 18 -5.11 -33.08 -9.63
C LEU A 18 -5.00 -33.38 -8.13
N LEU A 19 -3.84 -33.10 -7.52
CA LEU A 19 -3.60 -33.33 -6.08
C LEU A 19 -4.32 -32.33 -5.19
N PHE A 20 -4.26 -31.04 -5.54
CA PHE A 20 -4.85 -29.97 -4.73
C PHE A 20 -6.30 -29.66 -5.13
N GLY A 21 -6.74 -30.06 -6.32
CA GLY A 21 -8.02 -29.70 -6.92
C GLY A 21 -7.97 -28.33 -7.59
N GLY A 22 -8.67 -28.19 -8.73
CA GLY A 22 -8.69 -26.95 -9.53
C GLY A 22 -9.21 -25.70 -8.82
N ARG A 23 -9.84 -25.84 -7.65
CA ARG A 23 -10.34 -24.72 -6.84
C ARG A 23 -9.32 -24.19 -5.83
N LYS A 24 -8.39 -25.02 -5.33
CA LYS A 24 -7.45 -24.62 -4.27
C LYS A 24 -6.32 -23.73 -4.78
N LEU A 25 -5.79 -23.99 -5.98
CA LEU A 25 -4.76 -23.15 -6.59
C LEU A 25 -5.17 -21.67 -6.76
N PRO A 26 -6.33 -21.36 -7.39
CA PRO A 26 -6.77 -19.98 -7.54
C PRO A 26 -7.18 -19.33 -6.21
N GLU A 27 -7.67 -20.11 -5.25
CA GLU A 27 -8.00 -19.63 -3.91
C GLU A 27 -6.75 -19.20 -3.13
N LEU A 28 -5.71 -20.03 -3.14
CA LEU A 28 -4.40 -19.69 -2.57
C LEU A 28 -3.76 -18.49 -3.27
N ALA A 29 -3.79 -18.45 -4.61
CA ALA A 29 -3.27 -17.33 -5.39
C ALA A 29 -3.99 -16.01 -5.08
N ARG A 30 -5.31 -16.04 -4.87
CA ARG A 30 -6.10 -14.85 -4.47
C ARG A 30 -5.75 -14.38 -3.06
N GLY A 31 -5.48 -15.28 -2.13
CA GLY A 31 -5.00 -14.95 -0.78
C GLY A 31 -3.61 -14.31 -0.81
N SER A 32 -2.63 -15.05 -1.36
CA SER A 32 -1.23 -14.62 -1.43
C SER A 32 -1.04 -13.37 -2.29
N GLY A 33 -1.77 -13.24 -3.41
CA GLY A 33 -1.69 -12.08 -4.30
C GLY A 33 -2.15 -10.78 -3.65
N ARG A 34 -3.15 -10.84 -2.75
CA ARG A 34 -3.56 -9.66 -1.96
C ARG A 34 -2.48 -9.25 -0.97
N ALA A 35 -1.88 -10.20 -0.26
CA ALA A 35 -0.78 -9.94 0.67
C ALA A 35 0.45 -9.33 -0.05
N LEU A 36 0.86 -9.91 -1.19
CA LEU A 36 1.95 -9.37 -2.00
C LEU A 36 1.63 -7.98 -2.56
N ARG A 37 0.37 -7.71 -2.93
CA ARG A 37 -0.04 -6.40 -3.43
C ARG A 37 0.10 -5.31 -2.36
N ILE A 38 -0.39 -5.58 -1.14
CA ILE A 38 -0.30 -4.64 -0.01
C ILE A 38 1.17 -4.38 0.34
N PHE A 39 1.95 -5.45 0.47
CA PHE A 39 3.39 -5.33 0.71
C PHE A 39 4.12 -4.53 -0.37
N LYS A 40 3.76 -4.73 -1.64
CA LYS A 40 4.37 -3.98 -2.75
C LYS A 40 3.95 -2.51 -2.77
N SER A 41 2.71 -2.17 -2.39
CA SER A 41 2.28 -0.78 -2.29
C SER A 41 2.98 -0.04 -1.17
N GLU A 42 3.09 -0.65 0.02
CA GLU A 42 3.79 -0.04 1.17
C GLU A 42 5.26 0.19 0.85
N LEU A 43 5.95 -0.79 0.25
CA LEU A 43 7.33 -0.62 -0.21
C LEU A 43 7.49 0.54 -1.20
N ARG A 44 6.57 0.67 -2.16
CA ARG A 44 6.61 1.74 -3.17
C ARG A 44 6.32 3.12 -2.61
N GLU A 45 5.53 3.20 -1.53
CA GLU A 45 5.22 4.44 -0.82
C GLU A 45 6.44 4.91 -0.03
N SER A 46 7.11 4.00 0.70
CA SER A 46 8.38 4.29 1.37
C SER A 46 9.49 4.74 0.41
N GLU A 47 9.62 4.08 -0.76
CA GLU A 47 10.57 4.49 -1.81
C GLU A 47 10.25 5.87 -2.41
N GLN A 48 9.00 6.32 -2.36
CA GLN A 48 8.57 7.63 -2.86
C GLN A 48 8.73 8.73 -1.80
N GLU A 49 8.47 8.43 -0.52
CA GLU A 49 8.67 9.36 0.59
C GLU A 49 10.16 9.71 0.78
N GLU A 50 11.07 8.75 0.60
CA GLU A 50 12.52 9.03 0.60
C GLU A 50 12.95 9.96 -0.55
N LYS A 51 12.22 9.98 -1.67
CA LYS A 51 12.49 10.89 -2.80
C LYS A 51 11.83 12.25 -2.66
N GLN A 52 10.78 12.37 -1.85
CA GLN A 52 10.03 13.61 -1.64
C GLN A 52 10.49 14.39 -0.39
N ALA A 53 11.26 13.79 0.51
CA ALA A 53 11.88 14.46 1.65
C ALA A 53 12.97 15.51 1.29
N GLY A 54 13.20 15.77 0.00
CA GLY A 54 14.10 16.81 -0.50
C GLY A 54 13.44 18.15 -0.86
N ASP A 55 12.11 18.27 -0.85
CA ASP A 55 11.43 19.52 -1.22
C ASP A 55 10.09 19.72 -0.50
N ALA A 56 10.14 20.27 0.72
CA ALA A 56 9.01 20.99 1.31
C ALA A 56 9.50 21.92 2.45
N PRO A 57 9.58 23.25 2.24
CA PRO A 57 9.72 24.19 3.35
C PRO A 57 8.43 24.14 4.18
N ARG A 58 8.56 23.76 5.46
CA ARG A 58 7.50 23.97 6.45
C ARG A 58 7.35 25.48 6.68
N SER A 59 6.49 26.13 5.93
CA SER A 59 5.94 27.45 6.25
C SER A 59 4.91 27.29 7.36
N ILE A 60 5.40 27.16 8.58
CA ILE A 60 4.61 27.39 9.79
C ILE A 60 4.68 28.89 10.06
N GLU A 61 3.87 29.72 9.39
CA GLU A 61 3.39 30.96 10.01
C GLU A 61 2.25 31.67 9.26
N ARG A 62 1.27 32.07 10.08
CA ARG A 62 0.34 33.20 9.91
C ARG A 62 -0.71 33.13 8.80
N THR A 63 -1.93 32.79 9.19
CA THR A 63 -3.00 33.77 9.53
C THR A 63 -4.34 33.05 9.46
N THR A 64 -4.92 32.78 10.62
CA THR A 64 -6.35 32.94 10.88
C THR A 64 -6.47 32.76 12.38
N ASP A 65 -6.39 33.90 13.05
CA ASP A 65 -6.97 34.11 14.36
C ASP A 65 -8.43 34.54 14.08
N PRO A 66 -9.45 33.67 14.23
CA PRO A 66 -10.83 34.09 14.20
C PRO A 66 -11.43 33.91 15.59
N ALA A 67 -10.82 34.46 16.65
CA ALA A 67 -11.50 34.51 17.94
C ALA A 67 -11.00 35.64 18.86
N ALA A 68 -10.70 36.81 18.30
CA ALA A 68 -10.83 38.06 19.05
C ALA A 68 -12.33 38.36 19.27
N THR A 69 -12.96 37.66 20.21
CA THR A 69 -14.29 38.00 20.74
C THR A 69 -14.40 37.55 22.20
N ASP A 70 -13.50 38.02 23.06
CA ASP A 70 -13.66 37.87 24.52
C ASP A 70 -12.88 38.94 25.32
N ARG A 71 -12.90 40.20 24.87
CA ARG A 71 -12.21 41.26 25.64
C ARG A 71 -12.61 42.72 25.35
N ARG A 72 -13.89 42.99 25.10
CA ARG A 72 -14.45 44.35 25.25
C ARG A 72 -15.78 44.23 25.97
N ASP A 73 -15.97 45.11 26.96
CA ASP A 73 -17.02 45.11 28.01
C ASP A 73 -16.63 44.15 29.16
N ASP A 74 -16.04 44.58 30.29
CA ASP A 74 -16.49 45.64 31.17
C ASP A 74 -15.37 46.00 32.19
N PRO A 75 -14.79 47.22 32.15
CA PRO A 75 -14.16 47.81 33.30
C PRO A 75 -15.17 48.76 33.98
N THR A 76 -15.57 48.40 35.21
CA THR A 76 -16.15 49.27 36.25
C THR A 76 -17.54 49.89 36.03
N ARG A 77 -18.57 49.29 36.67
CA ARG A 77 -19.47 50.00 37.60
C ARG A 77 -20.05 49.10 38.68
#